data_AF-F4QBM8-F1
#
_entry.id   AF-F4QBM8-F1
#
_cell.length_a   1.000
_cell.length_b   1.000
_cell.length_c   1.000
_cell.angle_alpha   90.00
_cell.angle_beta   90.00
_cell.angle_gamma   90.00
#
_symmetry.space_group_name_H-M   'P 1'
#
loop_
_entity.id
_entity.type
_entity.pdbx_description
1 polymer ?
#
loop_
_entity_poly.entity_id
_entity_poly.type
_entity_poly.pdbx_seq_one_letter_code
_entity_poly.pdbx_strand_id
1 'polypeptide(L)'
;MTWIEVIPVGMIMSAGVLVMAYGLDITHRLAHYGKPHRLVRDHVDYALDKRDSAIHEVRSVRDNNSQDRFAKFLAQKTGRI
;
A
#
# COMPACT_ATOMS: atom_id res chain seq x y z
N MET A 1 -9.15 46.24 -15.56
CA MET A 1 -9.27 44.85 -15.07
C MET A 1 -10.29 44.84 -13.95
N THR A 2 -11.42 44.21 -14.17
CA THR A 2 -12.42 44.01 -13.12
C THR A 2 -12.07 42.76 -12.33
N TRP A 3 -12.39 42.72 -11.04
CA TRP A 3 -11.95 41.63 -10.17
C TRP A 3 -12.58 40.28 -10.58
N ILE A 4 -13.67 40.35 -11.34
CA ILE A 4 -14.37 39.21 -11.95
C ILE A 4 -13.49 38.45 -12.94
N GLU A 5 -12.57 39.12 -13.64
CA GLU A 5 -11.66 38.48 -14.62
C GLU A 5 -10.59 37.61 -13.95
N VAL A 6 -10.31 37.84 -12.66
CA VAL A 6 -9.29 37.12 -11.89
C VAL A 6 -9.84 35.83 -11.28
N ILE A 7 -11.17 35.78 -11.04
CA ILE A 7 -11.84 34.64 -10.41
C ILE A 7 -11.65 33.33 -11.20
N PRO A 8 -11.82 33.29 -12.54
CA PRO A 8 -11.59 32.07 -13.31
C PRO A 8 -10.17 31.53 -13.18
N VAL A 9 -9.17 32.42 -13.19
CA VAL A 9 -7.76 32.04 -13.02
C VAL A 9 -7.54 31.43 -11.65
N GLY A 10 -8.06 32.06 -10.59
CA GLY A 10 -7.98 31.53 -9.22
C GLY A 10 -8.66 30.16 -9.06
N MET A 11 -9.81 29.95 -9.71
CA MET A 11 -10.51 28.66 -9.68
C MET A 11 -9.71 27.57 -10.40
N ILE A 12 -9.14 27.86 -11.56
CA ILE A 12 -8.31 26.89 -12.30
C ILE A 12 -7.07 26.50 -11.49
N MET A 13 -6.39 27.46 -10.87
CA MET A 13 -5.23 27.16 -10.02
C MET A 13 -5.62 26.31 -8.81
N SER A 14 -6.73 26.65 -8.14
CA SER A 14 -7.22 25.90 -6.98
C SER A 14 -7.61 24.47 -7.37
N ALA A 15 -8.32 24.30 -8.49
CA ALA A 15 -8.68 22.98 -9.01
C ALA A 15 -7.42 22.15 -9.37
N GLY A 16 -6.42 22.79 -9.98
CA GLY A 16 -5.15 22.13 -10.31
C GLY A 16 -4.44 21.58 -9.08
N VAL A 17 -4.37 22.35 -7.99
CA VAL A 17 -3.77 21.91 -6.72
C VAL A 17 -4.54 20.72 -6.13
N LEU A 18 -5.87 20.74 -6.18
CA LEU A 18 -6.70 19.64 -5.69
C LEU A 18 -6.46 18.34 -6.49
N VAL A 19 -6.40 18.45 -7.82
CA VAL A 19 -6.12 17.29 -8.69
C VAL A 19 -4.72 16.72 -8.40
N MET A 20 -3.71 17.56 -8.22
CA MET A 20 -2.36 17.12 -7.87
C MET A 20 -2.32 16.43 -6.50
N ALA A 21 -2.95 17.00 -5.48
CA ALA A 21 -3.01 16.42 -4.14
C ALA A 21 -3.70 15.04 -4.16
N TYR A 22 -4.83 14.94 -4.85
CA TYR A 22 -5.56 13.69 -5.00
C TYR A 22 -4.78 12.63 -5.78
N GLY A 23 -4.14 13.04 -6.89
CA GLY A 23 -3.28 12.16 -7.68
C GLY A 23 -2.10 11.63 -6.87
N LEU A 24 -1.49 12.48 -6.03
CA LEU A 24 -0.38 12.09 -5.18
C LEU A 24 -0.82 11.11 -4.06
N ASP A 25 -2.00 11.29 -3.46
CA ASP A 25 -2.53 10.35 -2.47
C ASP A 25 -2.84 8.98 -3.08
N ILE A 26 -3.48 8.94 -4.26
CA ILE A 26 -3.76 7.68 -4.96
C ILE A 26 -2.47 6.96 -5.34
N THR A 27 -1.54 7.66 -5.98
CA THR A 27 -0.28 7.04 -6.43
C THR A 27 0.54 6.52 -5.25
N HIS A 28 0.56 7.25 -4.12
CA HIS A 28 1.18 6.78 -2.89
C HIS A 28 0.52 5.50 -2.37
N ARG A 29 -0.81 5.47 -2.27
CA ARG A 29 -1.54 4.28 -1.82
C ARG A 29 -1.27 3.10 -2.74
N LEU A 30 -1.26 3.29 -4.05
CA LEU A 30 -0.95 2.22 -5.00
C LEU A 30 0.46 1.66 -4.80
N ALA A 31 1.45 2.52 -4.58
CA ALA A 31 2.83 2.11 -4.34
C ALA A 31 3.03 1.41 -2.98
N HIS A 32 2.20 1.74 -1.97
CA HIS A 32 2.33 1.24 -0.61
C HIS A 32 1.20 0.28 -0.18
N TYR A 33 0.69 -0.52 -1.12
CA TYR A 33 -0.31 -1.57 -0.86
C TYR A 33 -1.58 -1.06 -0.16
N GLY A 34 -2.05 0.12 -0.56
CA GLY A 34 -3.23 0.79 -0.03
C GLY A 34 -3.00 1.60 1.25
N LYS A 35 -1.80 1.58 1.83
CA LYS A 35 -1.51 2.30 3.07
C LYS A 35 -1.46 3.81 2.84
N PRO A 36 -2.06 4.62 3.74
CA PRO A 36 -1.97 6.07 3.66
C PRO A 36 -0.54 6.55 3.92
N HIS A 37 -0.22 7.75 3.42
CA HIS A 37 1.08 8.36 3.66
C HIS A 37 1.29 8.68 5.14
N ARG A 38 2.46 8.30 5.68
CA ARG A 38 2.85 8.61 7.05
C ARG A 38 3.73 9.86 7.04
N LEU A 39 3.18 10.98 7.51
CA LEU A 39 3.80 12.32 7.41
C LEU A 39 5.13 12.44 8.15
N VAL A 40 5.27 11.74 9.28
CA VAL A 40 6.48 11.72 10.09
C VAL A 40 6.83 10.27 10.36
N ARG A 41 8.10 9.92 10.12
CA ARG A 41 8.63 8.59 10.34
C ARG A 41 9.91 8.75 11.14
N ASP A 42 9.85 8.42 12.42
CA ASP A 42 11.02 8.46 13.28
C ASP A 42 11.87 7.19 13.12
N HIS A 43 13.03 7.14 13.79
CA HIS A 43 13.92 5.98 13.71
C HIS A 43 13.25 4.70 14.22
N VAL A 44 12.34 4.82 15.18
CA VAL A 44 11.61 3.68 15.76
C VAL A 44 10.63 3.12 14.74
N ASP A 45 9.86 3.98 14.08
CA ASP A 45 8.93 3.61 13.02
C ASP A 45 9.63 2.90 11.87
N TYR A 46 10.79 3.40 11.44
CA TYR A 46 11.58 2.73 10.42
C TYR A 46 12.03 1.32 10.85
N ALA A 47 12.47 1.17 12.11
CA ALA A 47 12.89 -0.12 12.64
C ALA A 47 11.71 -1.10 12.75
N LEU A 48 10.53 -0.61 13.18
CA LEU A 48 9.31 -1.41 13.26
C LEU A 48 8.84 -1.87 11.89
N ASP A 49 8.81 -0.99 10.89
CA ASP A 49 8.40 -1.35 9.53
C ASP A 49 9.33 -2.42 8.92
N LYS A 50 10.64 -2.30 9.15
CA LYS A 50 11.62 -3.31 8.68
C LYS A 50 11.44 -4.66 9.38
N ARG A 51 11.16 -4.65 10.68
CA ARG A 51 10.88 -5.87 11.44
C ARG A 51 9.60 -6.53 10.94
N ASP A 52 8.55 -5.76 10.74
CA ASP A 52 7.24 -6.27 10.34
C ASP A 52 7.29 -6.83 8.90
N SER A 53 8.05 -6.22 7.98
CA SER A 53 8.28 -6.82 6.66
C SER A 53 9.00 -8.16 6.73
N ALA A 54 10.02 -8.29 7.59
CA ALA A 54 10.72 -9.56 7.78
C ALA A 54 9.81 -10.64 8.40
N ILE A 55 8.96 -10.27 9.37
CA ILE A 55 7.99 -11.19 9.96
C ILE A 55 6.97 -11.66 8.91
N HIS A 56 6.47 -10.75 8.07
CA HIS A 56 5.54 -11.09 7.00
C HIS A 56 6.13 -12.05 5.97
N GLU A 57 7.39 -11.84 5.59
CA GLU A 57 8.12 -12.75 4.68
C GLU A 57 8.28 -14.15 5.29
N VAL A 58 8.68 -14.24 6.56
CA VAL A 58 8.82 -15.53 7.24
C VAL A 58 7.46 -16.24 7.38
N ARG A 59 6.37 -15.49 7.65
CA ARG A 59 5.01 -16.04 7.73
C ARG A 59 4.54 -16.57 6.40
N SER A 60 4.74 -15.84 5.30
CA SER A 60 4.29 -16.31 3.97
C SER A 60 4.99 -17.60 3.56
N VAL A 61 6.29 -17.72 3.83
CA VAL A 61 7.06 -18.96 3.58
C VAL A 61 6.56 -20.12 4.45
N ARG A 62 6.25 -19.87 5.72
CA ARG A 62 5.71 -20.89 6.62
C ARG A 62 4.31 -21.35 6.20
N ASP A 63 3.44 -20.41 5.85
CA ASP A 63 2.05 -20.71 5.47
C ASP A 63 2.02 -21.51 4.15
N ASN A 64 2.81 -21.12 3.15
CA ASN A 64 2.96 -21.87 1.90
C ASN A 64 3.46 -23.30 2.16
N ASN A 65 4.49 -23.45 3.00
CA ASN A 65 5.01 -24.78 3.38
C ASN A 65 3.97 -25.63 4.12
N SER A 66 3.12 -25.02 4.95
CA SER A 66 2.08 -25.73 5.68
C SER A 66 0.96 -26.23 4.76
N GLN A 67 0.57 -25.41 3.79
CA GLN A 67 -0.41 -25.78 2.77
C GLN A 67 0.11 -26.91 1.87
N ASP A 68 1.36 -26.84 1.43
CA ASP A 68 2.00 -27.90 0.65
C ASP A 68 2.07 -29.24 1.39
N ARG A 69 2.43 -29.20 2.68
CA ARG A 69 2.44 -30.40 3.53
C ARG A 69 1.04 -30.97 3.71
N PHE A 70 0.03 -30.11 3.90
CA PHE A 70 -1.35 -30.53 4.01
C PHE A 70 -1.89 -31.13 2.71
N ALA A 71 -1.57 -30.52 1.57
CA ALA A 71 -1.92 -31.05 0.25
C ALA A 71 -1.30 -32.43 0.00
N LYS A 72 -0.01 -32.62 0.34
CA LYS A 72 0.67 -33.91 0.26
C LYS A 72 0.03 -34.96 1.18
N PHE A 73 -0.32 -34.58 2.41
CA PHE A 73 -1.02 -35.46 3.34
C PHE A 73 -2.39 -35.89 2.80
N LEU A 74 -3.17 -34.97 2.24
CA LEU A 74 -4.46 -35.28 1.61
C LEU A 74 -4.30 -36.18 0.39
N ALA A 75 -3.31 -35.95 -0.47
CA ALA A 75 -3.03 -36.80 -1.62
C ALA A 75 -2.68 -38.24 -1.19
N GLN A 76 -1.84 -38.39 -0.16
CA GLN A 76 -1.49 -39.68 0.42
C GLN A 76 -2.71 -40.40 1.03
N LYS A 77 -3.58 -39.67 1.74
CA LYS A 77 -4.78 -40.24 2.38
C LYS A 77 -5.87 -40.62 1.38
N THR A 78 -5.94 -39.95 0.23
CA THR A 78 -6.95 -40.20 -0.82
C THR A 78 -6.51 -41.23 -1.86
N GLY A 79 -5.30 -41.79 -1.74
CA GLY A 79 -4.81 -42.85 -2.61
C GLY A 79 -4.60 -42.41 -4.07
N ARG A 80 -4.50 -41.10 -4.31
CA ARG A 80 -4.07 -40.54 -5.60
C ARG A 80 -2.55 -40.45 -5.63
N ILE A 81 -1.90 -41.61 -5.63
CA ILE A 81 -0.53 -41.81 -6.11
C ILE A 81 -0.57 -43.07 -6.97
#